data_AF-A0A351UUD8-F1
#
_entry.id   AF-A0A351UUD8-F1
#
_cell.length_a   1.000
_cell.length_b   1.000
_cell.length_c   1.000
_cell.angle_alpha   90.00
_cell.angle_beta   90.00
_cell.angle_gamma   90.00
#
_symmetry.space_group_name_H-M   'P 1'
#
loop_
_entity.id
_entity.type
_entity.pdbx_description
1 polymer ?
#
loop_
_entity_poly.entity_id
_entity_poly.type
_entity_poly.pdbx_seq_one_letter_code
_entity_poly.pdbx_strand_id
1 'polypeptide(L)'
;MKQFKRIKQMGSKPSVLIAFYGFVLLLVLVIYGVDVFVWGNPPTKSLMKVLVLFLTLVFSLFQIIKRQRTNLSAAEKIYADKIGHSFENDKAKRKVLISALVDYNKDNFSACVEKLILLAEQATTVEERRVTKYFSAMCYKECGIPDKAVKLYHEILKETPGYSPALSNLSVIFYEKKNYQKAVELAEQALDYNRDNPFANNNLAGAYAHLYELEKAKKYARRALELKKDLYQAVNLLSIIYFAEGDVLTSKRYAELAAALGQNADNLAAAARNFKTEYAHHQVIETRITEWKQKTGTPSIHFTLDGRFGKSIVGGQLNEPAPISASGKKMRLLAAFFCSELPKNDIFPQRGVLRFYITPDDYYGASIDNYEEMNLQKEFRVLFDEDEHAFSTSDYYGAEDEFFPVYGSYRPRFALEKDGMSIFDFRFQETLEQVLENSEDDGEAFADYQDDAFREGINPMGHKLGGFPCFTQEDPRDDNFDYHKYDTLLFQLDSDYTSEDTKVMFGDSGVCNFFIPSEKLKRHDFSDILYTWDCF
;
A
#
# COMPACT_ATOMS: atom_id res chain seq x y z
N MET A 1 30.32 10.37 -4.38
CA MET A 1 30.55 9.42 -5.51
C MET A 1 31.98 8.90 -5.69
N LYS A 2 33.04 9.72 -5.68
CA LYS A 2 34.44 9.22 -5.83
C LYS A 2 34.90 8.25 -4.71
N GLN A 3 34.28 8.29 -3.51
CA GLN A 3 34.56 7.35 -2.42
C GLN A 3 33.91 5.95 -2.60
N PHE A 4 32.72 5.87 -3.21
CA PHE A 4 32.00 4.60 -3.40
C PHE A 4 32.61 3.74 -4.52
N LYS A 5 33.09 4.35 -5.62
CA LYS A 5 33.72 3.61 -6.74
C LYS A 5 35.07 2.94 -6.38
N ARG A 6 35.73 3.31 -5.28
CA ARG A 6 37.05 2.75 -4.87
C ARG A 6 36.98 1.39 -4.16
N ILE A 7 35.78 0.89 -3.87
CA ILE A 7 35.61 -0.31 -3.05
C ILE A 7 35.52 -1.59 -3.92
N LYS A 8 35.32 -1.45 -5.24
CA LYS A 8 35.03 -2.56 -6.18
C LYS A 8 36.23 -3.43 -6.62
N GLN A 9 37.36 -3.44 -5.90
CA GLN A 9 38.55 -4.24 -6.26
C GLN A 9 38.91 -5.30 -5.20
N MET A 10 38.51 -6.54 -5.54
CA MET A 10 39.04 -7.90 -5.28
C MET A 10 39.55 -8.36 -3.91
N GLY A 11 39.46 -9.69 -3.73
CA GLY A 11 40.47 -10.50 -3.06
C GLY A 11 40.14 -10.90 -1.62
N SER A 12 40.58 -12.10 -1.24
CA SER A 12 40.41 -12.81 0.04
C SER A 12 40.23 -11.97 1.31
N LYS A 13 39.51 -12.55 2.30
CA LYS A 13 39.19 -11.91 3.60
C LYS A 13 40.45 -11.21 4.18
N PRO A 14 40.38 -9.91 4.56
CA PRO A 14 41.55 -9.16 5.03
C PRO A 14 42.29 -9.81 6.22
N SER A 15 41.55 -10.53 7.08
CA SER A 15 42.13 -11.32 8.18
C SER A 15 43.03 -12.46 7.68
N VAL A 16 42.64 -13.13 6.59
CA VAL A 16 43.43 -14.19 5.95
C VAL A 16 44.66 -13.60 5.29
N LEU A 17 44.56 -12.43 4.64
CA LEU A 17 45.73 -11.73 4.12
C LEU A 17 46.68 -11.33 5.25
N ILE A 18 46.19 -10.71 6.31
CA ILE A 18 47.04 -10.27 7.43
C ILE A 18 47.76 -11.48 8.06
N ALA A 19 47.06 -12.59 8.28
CA ALA A 19 47.65 -13.82 8.79
C ALA A 19 48.68 -14.43 7.82
N PHE A 20 48.38 -14.43 6.51
CA PHE A 20 49.31 -14.88 5.47
C PHE A 20 50.58 -14.03 5.42
N TYR A 21 50.45 -12.70 5.41
CA TYR A 21 51.61 -11.80 5.44
C TYR A 21 52.41 -11.96 6.73
N GLY A 22 51.74 -12.14 7.87
CA GLY A 22 52.40 -12.46 9.15
C GLY A 22 53.19 -13.77 9.08
N PHE A 23 52.60 -14.83 8.51
CA PHE A 23 53.26 -16.12 8.32
C PHE A 23 54.46 -16.02 7.37
N VAL A 24 54.31 -15.34 6.23
CA VAL A 24 55.39 -15.13 5.26
C VAL A 24 56.53 -14.31 5.87
N LEU A 25 56.24 -13.27 6.65
CA LEU A 25 57.26 -12.51 7.38
C LEU A 25 58.05 -13.40 8.35
N LEU A 26 57.37 -14.31 9.05
CA LEU A 26 57.99 -15.25 9.98
C LEU A 26 58.85 -16.29 9.23
N LEU A 27 58.37 -16.78 8.09
CA LEU A 27 59.10 -17.71 7.21
C LEU A 27 60.37 -17.07 6.63
N VAL A 28 60.31 -15.78 6.25
CA VAL A 28 61.48 -15.02 5.78
C VAL A 28 62.56 -14.92 6.87
N LEU A 29 62.17 -14.74 8.13
CA LEU A 29 63.09 -14.73 9.27
C LEU A 29 63.66 -16.13 9.58
N VAL A 30 62.85 -17.19 9.46
CA VAL A 30 63.29 -18.57 9.65
C VAL A 30 64.28 -19.00 8.57
N ILE A 31 64.00 -18.69 7.30
CA ILE A 31 64.91 -18.98 6.18
C ILE A 31 66.25 -18.27 6.38
N TYR A 32 66.22 -17.00 6.81
CA TYR A 32 67.43 -16.27 7.16
C TYR A 32 68.19 -16.93 8.32
N GLY A 33 67.49 -17.36 9.37
CA GLY A 33 68.09 -18.10 10.49
C GLY A 33 68.74 -19.42 10.07
N VAL A 34 68.10 -20.19 9.19
CA VAL A 34 68.67 -21.44 8.64
C VAL A 34 69.93 -21.14 7.81
N ASP A 35 69.87 -20.15 6.93
CA ASP A 35 71.00 -19.76 6.09
C ASP A 35 72.23 -19.34 6.91
N VAL A 36 72.02 -18.61 8.00
CA VAL A 36 73.10 -18.12 8.86
C VAL A 36 73.58 -19.18 9.86
N PHE A 37 72.67 -19.82 10.59
CA PHE A 37 73.03 -20.69 11.73
C PHE A 37 73.20 -22.16 11.36
N VAL A 38 72.52 -22.65 10.32
CA VAL A 38 72.59 -24.06 9.91
C VAL A 38 73.60 -24.24 8.77
N TRP A 39 73.59 -23.32 7.79
CA TRP A 39 74.48 -23.41 6.63
C TRP A 39 75.77 -22.59 6.77
N GLY A 40 75.90 -21.79 7.83
CA GLY A 40 77.13 -21.08 8.18
C GLY A 40 77.47 -19.94 7.21
N ASN A 41 76.53 -19.46 6.39
CA ASN A 41 76.80 -18.34 5.50
C ASN A 41 77.02 -17.05 6.33
N PRO A 42 77.96 -16.18 5.92
CA PRO A 42 78.17 -14.91 6.60
C PRO A 42 76.87 -14.08 6.56
N PRO A 43 76.39 -13.54 7.70
CA PRO A 43 75.10 -12.86 7.80
C PRO A 43 74.90 -11.78 6.73
N THR A 44 75.98 -11.07 6.39
CA THR A 44 76.00 -9.97 5.42
C THR A 44 75.60 -10.38 3.99
N LYS A 45 75.74 -11.66 3.61
CA LYS A 45 75.48 -12.16 2.25
C LYS A 45 73.99 -12.20 1.91
N SER A 46 73.15 -12.53 2.89
CA SER A 46 71.70 -12.70 2.70
C SER A 46 70.87 -11.59 3.36
N LEU A 47 71.48 -10.83 4.29
CA LEU A 47 70.80 -9.77 5.05
C LEU A 47 70.13 -8.72 4.17
N MET A 48 70.79 -8.20 3.13
CA MET A 48 70.22 -7.18 2.26
C MET A 48 68.97 -7.65 1.51
N LYS A 49 68.98 -8.90 1.01
CA LYS A 49 67.83 -9.47 0.29
C LYS A 49 66.64 -9.72 1.23
N VAL A 50 66.92 -10.25 2.42
CA VAL A 50 65.94 -10.48 3.47
C VAL A 50 65.33 -9.17 3.95
N LEU A 51 66.15 -8.12 4.13
CA LEU A 51 65.71 -6.81 4.58
C LEU A 51 64.80 -6.13 3.55
N VAL A 52 65.14 -6.19 2.26
CA VAL A 52 64.28 -5.67 1.17
C VAL A 52 62.94 -6.42 1.10
N LEU A 53 62.97 -7.76 1.18
CA LEU A 53 61.76 -8.57 1.16
C LEU A 53 60.88 -8.32 2.40
N PHE A 54 61.50 -8.20 3.58
CA PHE A 54 60.81 -7.89 4.82
C PHE A 54 60.15 -6.50 4.76
N LEU A 55 60.87 -5.47 4.32
CA LEU A 55 60.33 -4.10 4.21
C LEU A 55 59.18 -4.00 3.21
N THR A 56 59.24 -4.70 2.08
CA THR A 56 58.16 -4.72 1.07
C THR A 56 56.91 -5.44 1.58
N LEU A 57 57.07 -6.55 2.30
CA LEU A 57 55.96 -7.27 2.94
C LEU A 57 55.32 -6.45 4.07
N VAL A 58 56.13 -5.81 4.92
CA VAL A 58 55.65 -4.91 5.99
C VAL A 58 54.91 -3.71 5.40
N PHE A 59 55.43 -3.10 4.32
CA PHE A 59 54.77 -1.97 3.66
C PHE A 59 53.43 -2.37 3.04
N SER A 60 53.37 -3.52 2.36
CA SER A 60 52.13 -4.05 1.77
C SER A 60 51.09 -4.37 2.85
N LEU A 61 51.51 -5.02 3.94
CA LEU A 61 50.67 -5.28 5.11
C LEU A 61 50.15 -3.98 5.73
N PHE A 62 51.02 -2.96 5.86
CA PHE A 62 50.63 -1.65 6.36
C PHE A 62 49.56 -0.98 5.48
N GLN A 63 49.68 -1.05 4.15
CA GLN A 63 48.67 -0.51 3.24
C GLN A 63 47.31 -1.22 3.38
N ILE A 64 47.31 -2.55 3.56
CA ILE A 64 46.08 -3.33 3.80
C ILE A 64 45.41 -2.90 5.10
N ILE A 65 46.18 -2.80 6.19
CA ILE A 65 45.67 -2.37 7.50
C ILE A 65 45.15 -0.94 7.43
N LYS A 66 45.88 -0.03 6.78
CA LYS A 66 45.49 1.37 6.59
C LYS A 66 44.18 1.47 5.79
N ARG A 67 44.04 0.72 4.71
CA ARG A 67 42.81 0.68 3.90
C ARG A 67 41.63 0.16 4.72
N GLN A 68 41.81 -0.91 5.49
CA GLN A 68 40.75 -1.44 6.35
C GLN A 68 40.31 -0.43 7.42
N ARG A 69 41.26 0.23 8.09
CA ARG A 69 40.96 1.27 9.09
C ARG A 69 40.21 2.45 8.47
N THR A 70 40.61 2.86 7.26
CA THR A 70 39.95 3.95 6.53
C THR A 70 38.50 3.58 6.18
N ASN A 71 38.24 2.33 5.75
CA ASN A 71 36.89 1.88 5.43
C ASN A 71 35.97 1.81 6.67
N LEU A 72 36.48 1.34 7.81
CA LEU A 72 35.73 1.32 9.06
C LEU A 72 35.34 2.74 9.50
N SER A 73 36.30 3.66 9.52
CA SER A 73 36.04 5.07 9.88
C SER A 73 35.06 5.75 8.91
N ALA A 74 35.13 5.44 7.62
CA ALA A 74 34.19 5.96 6.63
C ALA A 74 32.77 5.43 6.85
N ALA A 75 32.61 4.13 7.08
CA ALA A 75 31.30 3.52 7.36
C ALA A 75 30.69 4.10 8.65
N GLU A 76 31.48 4.20 9.72
CA GLU A 76 31.04 4.80 10.97
C GLU A 76 30.55 6.23 10.79
N LYS A 77 31.25 7.05 9.99
CA LYS A 77 30.81 8.41 9.69
C LYS A 77 29.52 8.47 8.86
N ILE A 78 29.35 7.56 7.89
CA ILE A 78 28.16 7.53 7.02
C ILE A 78 26.90 7.15 7.80
N TYR A 79 27.06 6.26 8.79
CA TYR A 79 25.95 5.68 9.54
C TYR A 79 25.81 6.23 10.96
N ALA A 80 26.60 7.24 11.35
CA ALA A 80 26.65 7.81 12.70
C ALA A 80 25.25 8.09 13.28
N ASP A 81 24.40 8.80 12.53
CA ASP A 81 23.04 9.16 12.98
C ASP A 81 22.13 7.94 13.20
N LYS A 82 22.38 6.83 12.49
CA LYS A 82 21.57 5.61 12.61
C LYS A 82 22.08 4.67 13.68
N ILE A 83 23.41 4.58 13.87
CA ILE A 83 24.00 3.69 14.87
C ILE A 83 24.00 4.32 16.27
N GLY A 84 24.03 5.65 16.38
CA GLY A 84 23.98 6.37 17.65
C GLY A 84 25.04 5.87 18.64
N HIS A 85 24.59 5.52 19.85
CA HIS A 85 25.44 5.01 20.93
C HIS A 85 25.50 3.47 20.99
N SER A 86 24.95 2.78 19.97
CA SER A 86 24.90 1.31 19.93
C SER A 86 26.28 0.69 20.12
N PHE A 87 26.40 -0.18 21.13
CA PHE A 87 27.62 -0.90 21.49
C PHE A 87 28.82 0.01 21.83
N GLU A 88 28.63 1.30 22.14
CA GLU A 88 29.75 2.22 22.42
C GLU A 88 30.64 1.75 23.58
N ASN A 89 30.03 1.14 24.60
CA ASN A 89 30.74 0.61 25.76
C ASN A 89 31.46 -0.72 25.49
N ASP A 90 31.17 -1.39 24.37
CA ASP A 90 31.80 -2.64 23.94
C ASP A 90 32.50 -2.45 22.58
N LYS A 91 33.78 -2.09 22.65
CA LYS A 91 34.62 -1.82 21.47
C LYS A 91 34.68 -3.02 20.51
N ALA A 92 34.56 -4.25 21.01
CA ALA A 92 34.60 -5.44 20.15
C ALA A 92 33.30 -5.55 19.35
N LYS A 93 32.15 -5.44 20.02
CA LYS A 93 30.82 -5.45 19.37
C LYS A 93 30.63 -4.28 18.41
N ARG A 94 31.03 -3.06 18.79
CA ARG A 94 30.97 -1.89 17.89
C ARG A 94 31.83 -2.06 16.64
N LYS A 95 33.00 -2.69 16.77
CA LYS A 95 33.83 -3.02 15.61
C LYS A 95 33.17 -4.06 14.70
N VAL A 96 32.42 -5.02 15.25
CA VAL A 96 31.63 -5.99 14.46
C VAL A 96 30.50 -5.28 13.71
N LEU A 97 29.75 -4.40 14.37
CA LEU A 97 28.71 -3.59 13.74
C LEU A 97 29.27 -2.79 12.55
N ILE A 98 30.33 -2.01 12.76
CA ILE A 98 30.93 -1.20 11.69
C ILE A 98 31.48 -2.10 10.58
N SER A 99 32.04 -3.27 10.92
CA SER A 99 32.49 -4.27 9.94
C SER A 99 31.34 -4.82 9.09
N ALA A 100 30.15 -5.03 9.66
CA ALA A 100 28.96 -5.41 8.91
C ALA A 100 28.52 -4.28 7.95
N LEU A 101 28.55 -3.02 8.40
CA LEU A 101 28.22 -1.87 7.55
C LEU A 101 29.22 -1.66 6.40
N VAL A 102 30.48 -2.05 6.59
CA VAL A 102 31.45 -2.10 5.49
C VAL A 102 31.08 -3.17 4.46
N ASP A 103 30.55 -4.31 4.89
CA ASP A 103 30.06 -5.34 3.97
C ASP A 103 28.80 -4.89 3.25
N TYR A 104 27.89 -4.18 3.92
CA TYR A 104 26.74 -3.54 3.28
C TYR A 104 27.18 -2.58 2.16
N ASN A 105 28.14 -1.70 2.42
CA ASN A 105 28.68 -0.77 1.41
C ASN A 105 29.43 -1.46 0.25
N LYS A 106 29.69 -2.76 0.36
CA LYS A 106 30.33 -3.61 -0.65
C LYS A 106 29.35 -4.48 -1.40
N ASP A 107 28.06 -4.34 -1.12
CA ASP A 107 26.99 -5.19 -1.63
C ASP A 107 27.13 -6.67 -1.16
N ASN A 108 27.89 -6.91 -0.08
CA ASN A 108 28.06 -8.22 0.54
C ASN A 108 26.97 -8.46 1.59
N PHE A 109 25.71 -8.40 1.17
CA PHE A 109 24.55 -8.39 2.08
C PHE A 109 24.45 -9.63 2.96
N SER A 110 24.74 -10.83 2.44
CA SER A 110 24.72 -12.07 3.23
C SER A 110 25.71 -12.04 4.40
N ALA A 111 26.95 -11.60 4.14
CA ALA A 111 27.98 -11.48 5.18
C ALA A 111 27.66 -10.38 6.21
N CYS A 112 26.98 -9.31 5.75
CA CYS A 112 26.45 -8.29 6.65
C CYS A 112 25.39 -8.88 7.60
N VAL A 113 24.39 -9.58 7.07
CA VAL A 113 23.31 -10.20 7.85
C VAL A 113 23.85 -11.21 8.86
N GLU A 114 24.77 -12.09 8.47
CA GLU A 114 25.38 -13.07 9.37
C GLU A 114 25.98 -12.39 10.61
N LYS A 115 26.73 -11.30 10.42
CA LYS A 115 27.30 -10.54 11.54
C LYS A 115 26.23 -9.86 12.39
N LEU A 116 25.20 -9.32 11.77
CA LEU A 116 24.14 -8.58 12.46
C LEU A 116 23.23 -9.50 13.29
N ILE A 117 22.94 -10.72 12.83
CA ILE A 117 22.17 -11.72 13.60
C ILE A 117 22.92 -12.12 14.87
N LEU A 118 24.21 -12.47 14.73
CA LEU A 118 25.06 -12.81 15.88
C LEU A 118 25.19 -11.65 16.88
N LEU A 119 25.17 -10.42 16.38
CA LEU A 119 25.23 -9.23 17.20
C LEU A 119 23.87 -8.93 17.87
N ALA A 120 22.76 -9.24 17.21
CA ALA A 120 21.40 -9.07 17.73
C ALA A 120 21.13 -9.96 18.95
N GLU A 121 21.66 -11.18 18.98
CA GLU A 121 21.58 -12.09 20.15
C GLU A 121 22.26 -11.51 21.40
N GLN A 122 23.21 -10.60 21.20
CA GLN A 122 24.02 -9.98 22.26
C GLN A 122 23.60 -8.54 22.56
N ALA A 123 22.51 -8.06 21.94
CA ALA A 123 21.98 -6.73 22.10
C ALA A 123 21.15 -6.63 23.39
N THR A 124 21.53 -5.70 24.26
CA THR A 124 20.93 -5.55 25.59
C THR A 124 19.95 -4.38 25.64
N THR A 125 20.17 -3.35 24.81
CA THR A 125 19.32 -2.15 24.77
C THR A 125 18.34 -2.17 23.60
N VAL A 126 17.27 -1.38 23.71
CA VAL A 126 16.30 -1.17 22.61
C VAL A 126 17.00 -0.57 21.38
N GLU A 127 17.93 0.37 21.58
CA GLU A 127 18.71 0.97 20.50
C GLU A 127 19.59 -0.06 19.78
N GLU A 128 20.31 -0.91 20.51
CA GLU A 128 21.15 -1.97 19.93
C GLU A 128 20.32 -2.95 19.11
N ARG A 129 19.17 -3.40 19.63
CA ARG A 129 18.25 -4.29 18.90
C ARG A 129 17.67 -3.61 17.68
N ARG A 130 17.26 -2.34 17.79
CA ARG A 130 16.75 -1.56 16.67
C ARG A 130 17.78 -1.45 15.56
N VAL A 131 19.03 -1.13 15.89
CA VAL A 131 20.12 -0.97 14.91
C VAL A 131 20.43 -2.28 14.19
N THR A 132 20.57 -3.38 14.91
CA THR A 132 20.86 -4.69 14.29
C THR A 132 19.71 -5.18 13.41
N LYS A 133 18.45 -5.04 13.88
CA LYS A 133 17.25 -5.37 13.08
C LYS A 133 17.13 -4.47 11.86
N TYR A 134 17.36 -3.16 12.00
CA TYR A 134 17.22 -2.19 10.91
C TYR A 134 18.16 -2.48 9.75
N PHE A 135 19.45 -2.66 10.03
CA PHE A 135 20.42 -2.98 8.98
C PHE A 135 20.23 -4.39 8.43
N SER A 136 19.76 -5.35 9.23
CA SER A 136 19.39 -6.68 8.72
C SER A 136 18.21 -6.61 7.76
N ALA A 137 17.18 -5.80 8.07
CA ALA A 137 16.04 -5.57 7.20
C ALA A 137 16.45 -4.94 5.86
N MET A 138 17.33 -3.92 5.90
CA MET A 138 17.92 -3.34 4.69
C MET A 138 18.63 -4.40 3.85
N CYS A 139 19.46 -5.26 4.45
CA CYS A 139 20.12 -6.33 3.72
C CYS A 139 19.14 -7.37 3.16
N TYR A 140 18.12 -7.78 3.91
CA TYR A 140 17.13 -8.74 3.43
C TYR A 140 16.37 -8.22 2.21
N LYS A 141 16.05 -6.92 2.20
CA LYS A 141 15.48 -6.24 1.03
C LYS A 141 16.42 -6.37 -0.18
N GLU A 142 17.69 -5.97 -0.04
CA GLU A 142 18.68 -6.05 -1.12
C GLU A 142 18.98 -7.50 -1.57
N CYS A 143 18.80 -8.49 -0.70
CA CYS A 143 18.87 -9.92 -1.03
C CYS A 143 17.62 -10.45 -1.76
N GLY A 144 16.60 -9.64 -2.02
CA GLY A 144 15.35 -10.08 -2.63
C GLY A 144 14.45 -10.91 -1.70
N ILE A 145 14.57 -10.72 -0.38
CA ILE A 145 13.75 -11.40 0.64
C ILE A 145 12.92 -10.35 1.41
N PRO A 146 11.98 -9.64 0.73
CA PRO A 146 11.29 -8.49 1.31
C PRO A 146 10.43 -8.85 2.52
N ASP A 147 9.86 -10.05 2.60
CA ASP A 147 8.97 -10.41 3.72
C ASP A 147 9.71 -10.52 5.06
N LYS A 148 10.99 -10.93 5.04
CA LYS A 148 11.85 -10.87 6.24
C LYS A 148 12.15 -9.42 6.64
N ALA A 149 12.35 -8.54 5.67
CA ALA A 149 12.56 -7.12 5.93
C ALA A 149 11.31 -6.48 6.54
N VAL A 150 10.13 -6.75 5.97
CA VAL A 150 8.82 -6.31 6.49
C VAL A 150 8.64 -6.75 7.94
N LYS A 151 8.87 -8.03 8.24
CA LYS A 151 8.78 -8.56 9.61
C LYS A 151 9.69 -7.80 10.58
N LEU A 152 10.95 -7.60 10.22
CA LEU A 152 11.91 -6.87 11.06
C LEU A 152 11.53 -5.39 11.24
N TYR A 153 11.00 -4.72 10.21
CA TYR A 153 10.49 -3.36 10.34
C TYR A 153 9.30 -3.29 11.30
N HIS A 154 8.35 -4.22 11.21
CA HIS A 154 7.25 -4.27 12.18
C HIS A 154 7.72 -4.55 13.61
N GLU A 155 8.71 -5.43 13.80
CA GLU A 155 9.31 -5.64 15.13
C GLU A 155 9.99 -4.37 15.68
N ILE A 156 10.67 -3.60 14.82
CA ILE A 156 11.24 -2.30 15.19
C ILE A 156 10.13 -1.34 15.61
N LEU A 157 9.05 -1.24 14.83
CA LEU A 157 7.95 -0.33 15.10
C LEU A 157 7.14 -0.73 16.34
N LYS A 158 7.12 -2.01 16.71
CA LYS A 158 6.54 -2.47 17.98
C LYS A 158 7.32 -1.96 19.20
N GLU A 159 8.65 -1.93 19.12
CA GLU A 159 9.51 -1.42 20.21
C GLU A 159 9.74 0.10 20.12
N THR A 160 9.63 0.69 18.93
CA THR A 160 9.87 2.12 18.65
C THR A 160 8.91 2.60 17.56
N PRO A 161 7.63 2.89 17.89
CA PRO A 161 6.59 3.24 16.90
C PRO A 161 6.95 4.43 16.01
N GLY A 162 7.71 5.39 16.55
CA GLY A 162 8.13 6.60 15.83
C GLY A 162 9.42 6.51 15.03
N TYR A 163 9.94 5.31 14.75
CA TYR A 163 11.21 5.18 14.03
C TYR A 163 11.03 5.43 12.52
N SER A 164 11.02 6.71 12.15
CA SER A 164 10.84 7.21 10.78
C SER A 164 11.67 6.49 9.70
N PRO A 165 12.94 6.09 9.92
CA PRO A 165 13.69 5.31 8.93
C PRO A 165 13.09 3.93 8.62
N ALA A 166 12.49 3.23 9.59
CA ALA A 166 11.83 1.96 9.33
C ALA A 166 10.54 2.16 8.51
N LEU A 167 9.71 3.13 8.88
CA LEU A 167 8.49 3.49 8.12
C LEU A 167 8.83 3.87 6.68
N SER A 168 9.88 4.69 6.49
CA SER A 168 10.34 5.09 5.15
C SER A 168 10.81 3.90 4.31
N ASN A 169 11.57 2.96 4.88
CA ASN A 169 12.03 1.80 4.11
C ASN A 169 10.91 0.78 3.88
N LEU A 170 9.97 0.65 4.82
CA LEU A 170 8.79 -0.19 4.64
C LEU A 170 7.92 0.36 3.50
N SER A 171 7.78 1.68 3.39
CA SER A 171 7.07 2.31 2.27
C SER A 171 7.68 1.99 0.91
N VAL A 172 9.02 1.89 0.82
CA VAL A 172 9.70 1.46 -0.42
C VAL A 172 9.33 0.02 -0.78
N ILE A 173 9.21 -0.88 0.20
CA ILE A 173 8.83 -2.27 -0.06
C ILE A 173 7.39 -2.34 -0.62
N PHE A 174 6.45 -1.59 -0.05
CA PHE A 174 5.09 -1.55 -0.56
C PHE A 174 5.00 -0.88 -1.93
N TYR A 175 5.82 0.15 -2.19
CA TYR A 175 5.98 0.75 -3.51
C TYR A 175 6.49 -0.27 -4.54
N GLU A 176 7.50 -1.08 -4.20
CA GLU A 176 8.01 -2.16 -5.06
C GLU A 176 6.97 -3.27 -5.30
N LYS A 177 6.07 -3.49 -4.33
CA LYS A 177 4.88 -4.36 -4.46
C LYS A 177 3.73 -3.69 -5.24
N LYS A 178 3.94 -2.49 -5.80
CA LYS A 178 2.93 -1.66 -6.50
C LYS A 178 1.72 -1.25 -5.66
N ASN A 179 1.77 -1.43 -4.34
CA ASN A 179 0.75 -0.92 -3.43
C ASN A 179 1.12 0.52 -3.05
N TYR A 180 0.84 1.43 -3.97
CA TYR A 180 1.25 2.84 -3.86
C TYR A 180 0.48 3.57 -2.75
N GLN A 181 -0.79 3.25 -2.52
CA GLN A 181 -1.59 3.79 -1.41
C GLN A 181 -0.96 3.44 -0.06
N LYS A 182 -0.61 2.17 0.17
CA LYS A 182 0.07 1.78 1.42
C LYS A 182 1.45 2.42 1.55
N ALA A 183 2.15 2.59 0.42
CA ALA A 183 3.41 3.32 0.40
C ALA A 183 3.23 4.80 0.79
N VAL A 184 2.15 5.46 0.37
CA VAL A 184 1.79 6.82 0.80
C VAL A 184 1.55 6.83 2.30
N GLU A 185 0.65 6.00 2.83
CA GLU A 185 0.33 5.94 4.26
C GLU A 185 1.58 5.80 5.14
N LEU A 186 2.45 4.85 4.81
CA LEU A 186 3.68 4.60 5.58
C LEU A 186 4.68 5.74 5.50
N ALA A 187 4.79 6.40 4.34
CA ALA A 187 5.69 7.53 4.18
C ALA A 187 5.14 8.81 4.83
N GLU A 188 3.82 9.01 4.88
CA GLU A 188 3.17 10.07 5.66
C GLU A 188 3.40 9.85 7.16
N GLN A 189 3.17 8.64 7.66
CA GLN A 189 3.49 8.29 9.05
C GLN A 189 4.97 8.56 9.37
N ALA A 190 5.89 8.27 8.45
CA ALA A 190 7.31 8.58 8.63
C ALA A 190 7.56 10.09 8.81
N LEU A 191 6.79 10.95 8.12
CA LEU A 191 6.87 12.40 8.23
C LEU A 191 6.17 12.95 9.47
N ASP A 192 5.13 12.29 9.98
CA ASP A 192 4.50 12.66 11.25
C ASP A 192 5.51 12.60 12.40
N TYR A 193 6.37 11.57 12.40
CA TYR A 193 7.44 11.42 13.39
C TYR A 193 8.71 12.23 13.06
N ASN A 194 9.03 12.40 11.78
CA ASN A 194 10.17 13.23 11.36
C ASN A 194 9.86 13.97 10.05
N ARG A 195 9.37 15.20 10.19
CA ARG A 195 8.97 16.07 9.08
C ARG A 195 10.10 16.37 8.10
N ASP A 196 11.35 16.31 8.55
CA ASP A 196 12.55 16.64 7.77
C ASP A 196 13.28 15.38 7.26
N ASN A 197 12.59 14.25 7.16
CA ASN A 197 13.14 13.05 6.54
C ASN A 197 13.15 13.18 4.99
N PRO A 198 14.33 13.33 4.33
CA PRO A 198 14.39 13.49 2.89
C PRO A 198 13.97 12.22 2.12
N PHE A 199 14.16 11.03 2.70
CA PHE A 199 13.81 9.77 2.05
C PHE A 199 12.30 9.53 2.08
N ALA A 200 11.61 9.83 3.19
CA ALA A 200 10.16 9.77 3.26
C ALA A 200 9.51 10.74 2.25
N ASN A 201 10.00 11.97 2.15
CA ASN A 201 9.55 12.93 1.13
C ASN A 201 9.77 12.38 -0.30
N ASN A 202 10.93 11.79 -0.60
CA ASN A 202 11.17 11.17 -1.90
C ASN A 202 10.24 9.98 -2.18
N ASN A 203 9.95 9.16 -1.16
CA ASN A 203 9.11 7.98 -1.31
C ASN A 203 7.64 8.39 -1.55
N LEU A 204 7.13 9.41 -0.85
CA LEU A 204 5.84 10.02 -1.17
C LEU A 204 5.82 10.53 -2.59
N ALA A 205 6.87 11.23 -3.01
CA ALA A 205 6.94 11.74 -4.35
C ALA A 205 6.84 10.63 -5.41
N GLY A 206 7.59 9.54 -5.22
CA GLY A 206 7.52 8.37 -6.10
C GLY A 206 6.14 7.74 -6.11
N ALA A 207 5.55 7.49 -4.93
CA ALA A 207 4.22 6.89 -4.82
C ALA A 207 3.14 7.76 -5.48
N TYR A 208 3.12 9.07 -5.22
CA TYR A 208 2.18 9.99 -5.87
C TYR A 208 2.37 10.08 -7.38
N ALA A 209 3.60 9.94 -7.89
CA ALA A 209 3.83 9.93 -9.33
C ALA A 209 3.19 8.71 -10.01
N HIS A 210 3.22 7.54 -9.37
CA HIS A 210 2.54 6.34 -9.86
C HIS A 210 1.02 6.35 -9.64
N LEU A 211 0.54 7.19 -8.73
CA LEU A 211 -0.88 7.54 -8.59
C LEU A 211 -1.28 8.70 -9.51
N TYR A 212 -0.38 9.14 -10.40
CA TYR A 212 -0.55 10.26 -11.32
C TYR A 212 -0.94 11.60 -10.67
N GLU A 213 -0.74 11.73 -9.35
CA GLU A 213 -0.90 12.97 -8.59
C GLU A 213 0.35 13.86 -8.71
N LEU A 214 0.64 14.32 -9.94
CA LEU A 214 1.93 14.92 -10.30
C LEU A 214 2.29 16.18 -9.50
N GLU A 215 1.31 17.00 -9.10
CA GLU A 215 1.56 18.18 -8.27
C GLU A 215 2.03 17.82 -6.86
N LYS A 216 1.39 16.82 -6.22
CA LYS A 216 1.86 16.29 -4.94
C LYS A 216 3.25 15.67 -5.09
N ALA A 217 3.47 14.89 -6.16
CA ALA A 217 4.76 14.30 -6.45
C ALA A 217 5.88 15.35 -6.56
N LYS A 218 5.67 16.42 -7.35
CA LYS A 218 6.61 17.54 -7.49
C LYS A 218 6.88 18.24 -6.16
N LYS A 219 5.84 18.52 -5.37
CA LYS A 219 5.95 19.15 -4.04
C LYS A 219 6.90 18.36 -3.14
N TYR A 220 6.64 17.07 -2.97
CA TYR A 220 7.44 16.23 -2.08
C TYR A 220 8.86 15.96 -2.62
N ALA A 221 9.04 15.82 -3.94
CA ALA A 221 10.36 15.68 -4.54
C ALA A 221 11.23 16.94 -4.33
N ARG A 222 10.65 18.13 -4.50
CA ARG A 222 11.35 19.41 -4.22
C ARG A 222 11.75 19.49 -2.74
N ARG A 223 10.84 19.14 -1.82
CA ARG A 223 11.15 19.11 -0.38
C ARG A 223 12.29 18.13 -0.05
N ALA A 224 12.30 16.96 -0.67
CA ALA A 224 13.39 16.00 -0.52
C ALA A 224 14.75 16.58 -0.96
N LEU A 225 14.79 17.36 -2.05
CA LEU A 225 16.00 18.01 -2.55
C LEU A 225 16.45 19.21 -1.69
N GLU A 226 15.51 19.95 -1.09
CA GLU A 226 15.83 21.00 -0.12
C GLU A 226 16.57 20.42 1.09
N LEU A 227 16.06 19.30 1.62
CA LEU A 227 16.62 18.59 2.77
C LEU A 227 17.93 17.87 2.41
N LYS A 228 18.02 17.32 1.19
CA LYS A 228 19.20 16.60 0.69
C LYS A 228 19.44 16.87 -0.80
N LYS A 229 20.32 17.83 -1.08
CA LYS A 229 20.64 18.33 -2.43
C LYS A 229 21.19 17.27 -3.40
N ASP A 230 21.81 16.21 -2.90
CA ASP A 230 22.42 15.15 -3.71
C ASP A 230 21.56 13.87 -3.81
N LEU A 231 20.26 13.97 -3.51
CA LEU A 231 19.31 12.87 -3.64
C LEU A 231 18.88 12.66 -5.09
N TYR A 232 19.65 11.87 -5.84
CA TYR A 232 19.41 11.65 -7.27
C TYR A 232 18.02 11.07 -7.58
N GLN A 233 17.40 10.33 -6.66
CA GLN A 233 16.07 9.77 -6.84
C GLN A 233 15.03 10.87 -7.07
N ALA A 234 15.06 11.93 -6.25
CA ALA A 234 14.14 13.05 -6.38
C ALA A 234 14.44 13.90 -7.63
N VAL A 235 15.71 14.02 -8.02
CA VAL A 235 16.11 14.68 -9.28
C VAL A 235 15.58 13.90 -10.50
N ASN A 236 15.77 12.59 -10.53
CA ASN A 236 15.28 11.72 -11.60
C ASN A 236 13.75 11.84 -11.72
N LEU A 237 13.05 11.77 -10.58
CA LEU A 237 11.60 11.86 -10.56
C LEU A 237 11.09 13.19 -11.10
N LEU A 238 11.67 14.33 -10.68
CA LEU A 238 11.32 15.63 -11.24
C LEU A 238 11.58 15.70 -12.75
N SER A 239 12.73 15.19 -13.20
CA SER A 239 13.05 15.13 -14.64
C SER A 239 11.99 14.35 -15.42
N ILE A 240 11.55 13.21 -14.90
CA ILE A 240 10.54 12.33 -15.51
C ILE A 240 9.17 13.04 -15.54
N ILE A 241 8.73 13.60 -14.42
CA ILE A 241 7.42 14.26 -14.31
C ILE A 241 7.34 15.46 -15.27
N TYR A 242 8.31 16.37 -15.26
CA TYR A 242 8.29 17.51 -16.19
C TYR A 242 8.35 17.09 -17.65
N PHE A 243 9.03 15.98 -17.97
CA PHE A 243 9.05 15.45 -19.33
C PHE A 243 7.67 14.98 -19.77
N ALA A 244 6.95 14.27 -18.88
CA ALA A 244 5.58 13.80 -19.14
C ALA A 244 4.60 14.97 -19.31
N GLU A 245 4.72 16.01 -18.48
CA GLU A 245 3.92 17.25 -18.57
C GLU A 245 4.27 18.13 -19.79
N GLY A 246 5.35 17.81 -20.53
CA GLY A 246 5.79 18.58 -21.69
C GLY A 246 6.66 19.81 -21.36
N ASP A 247 7.01 20.05 -20.09
CA ASP A 247 8.02 21.05 -19.71
C ASP A 247 9.45 20.51 -19.95
N VAL A 248 9.81 20.46 -21.24
CA VAL A 248 11.09 19.94 -21.71
C VAL A 248 12.27 20.74 -21.15
N LEU A 249 12.11 22.04 -20.93
CA LEU A 249 13.20 22.89 -20.44
C LEU A 249 13.53 22.56 -18.99
N THR A 250 12.53 22.50 -18.11
CA THR A 250 12.74 22.15 -16.70
C THR A 250 13.19 20.71 -16.56
N SER A 251 12.61 19.78 -17.34
CA SER A 251 13.05 18.39 -17.40
C SER A 251 14.55 18.28 -17.74
N LYS A 252 15.01 18.97 -18.78
CA LYS A 252 16.43 18.97 -19.19
C LYS A 252 17.36 19.44 -18.06
N ARG A 253 16.97 20.47 -17.31
CA ARG A 253 17.77 20.98 -16.17
C ARG A 253 17.93 19.92 -15.08
N TYR A 254 16.87 19.19 -14.76
CA TYR A 254 16.96 18.07 -13.80
C TYR A 254 17.73 16.88 -14.36
N ALA A 255 17.61 16.57 -15.66
CA ALA A 255 18.40 15.51 -16.31
C ALA A 255 19.91 15.81 -16.26
N GLU A 256 20.32 17.06 -16.51
CA GLU A 256 21.71 17.50 -16.39
C GLU A 256 22.22 17.38 -14.95
N LEU A 257 21.38 17.74 -13.96
CA LEU A 257 21.70 17.54 -12.55
C LEU A 257 21.83 16.05 -12.19
N ALA A 258 20.95 15.19 -12.69
CA ALA A 258 21.02 13.74 -12.49
C ALA A 258 22.31 13.14 -13.07
N ALA A 259 22.69 13.57 -14.28
CA ALA A 259 23.95 13.17 -14.91
C ALA A 259 25.17 13.64 -14.10
N ALA A 260 25.14 14.86 -13.55
CA ALA A 260 26.18 15.35 -12.64
C ALA A 260 26.27 14.52 -11.33
N LEU A 261 25.15 13.94 -10.89
CA LEU A 261 25.06 12.97 -9.79
C LEU A 261 25.34 11.52 -10.22
N GLY A 262 25.85 11.31 -11.45
CA GLY A 262 26.31 10.01 -11.94
C GLY A 262 25.22 9.06 -12.43
N GLN A 263 24.00 9.55 -12.63
CA GLN A 263 22.93 8.77 -13.22
C GLN A 263 23.18 8.58 -14.72
N ASN A 264 22.74 7.44 -15.24
CA ASN A 264 22.82 7.15 -16.67
C ASN A 264 21.71 7.94 -17.40
N ALA A 265 22.12 8.87 -18.26
CA ALA A 265 21.21 9.71 -19.02
C ALA A 265 20.28 8.91 -19.93
N ASP A 266 20.75 7.81 -20.52
CA ASP A 266 19.95 6.99 -21.42
C ASP A 266 18.85 6.24 -20.65
N ASN A 267 19.18 5.70 -19.47
CA ASN A 267 18.20 5.04 -18.61
C ASN A 267 17.15 6.04 -18.12
N LEU A 268 17.56 7.26 -17.75
CA LEU A 268 16.64 8.30 -17.31
C LEU A 268 15.71 8.74 -18.45
N ALA A 269 16.25 8.92 -19.67
CA ALA A 269 15.46 9.28 -20.83
C ALA A 269 14.47 8.17 -21.23
N ALA A 270 14.86 6.90 -21.10
CA ALA A 270 13.96 5.76 -21.31
C ALA A 270 12.83 5.75 -20.27
N ALA A 271 13.15 5.90 -18.98
CA ALA A 271 12.15 5.97 -17.92
C ALA A 271 11.18 7.14 -18.12
N ALA A 272 11.68 8.31 -18.55
CA ALA A 272 10.85 9.47 -18.83
C ALA A 272 9.88 9.24 -20.00
N ARG A 273 10.31 8.55 -21.06
CA ARG A 273 9.43 8.19 -22.18
C ARG A 273 8.35 7.19 -21.77
N ASN A 274 8.72 6.14 -21.03
CA ASN A 274 7.76 5.13 -20.56
C ASN A 274 6.70 5.79 -19.67
N PHE A 275 7.11 6.56 -18.67
CA PHE A 275 6.20 7.27 -17.79
C PHE A 275 5.30 8.27 -18.54
N LYS A 276 5.82 8.94 -19.58
CA LYS A 276 5.01 9.82 -20.42
C LYS A 276 3.90 9.05 -21.16
N THR A 277 4.20 7.87 -21.68
CA THR A 277 3.19 7.00 -22.32
C THR A 277 2.15 6.53 -21.31
N GLU A 278 2.59 6.05 -20.14
CA GLU A 278 1.72 5.63 -19.04
C GLU A 278 0.80 6.76 -18.57
N TYR A 279 1.35 7.96 -18.39
CA TYR A 279 0.57 9.14 -18.00
C TYR A 279 -0.43 9.57 -19.07
N ALA A 280 -0.04 9.57 -20.35
CA ALA A 280 -0.94 9.90 -21.44
C ALA A 280 -2.12 8.91 -21.52
N HIS A 281 -1.84 7.60 -21.35
CA HIS A 281 -2.88 6.57 -21.26
C HIS A 281 -3.82 6.82 -20.08
N HIS A 282 -3.27 7.07 -18.88
CA HIS A 282 -4.09 7.41 -17.71
C HIS A 282 -4.99 8.62 -17.95
N GLN A 283 -4.49 9.68 -18.61
CA GLN A 283 -5.30 10.86 -18.94
C GLN A 283 -6.46 10.52 -19.89
N VAL A 284 -6.26 9.63 -20.86
CA VAL A 284 -7.33 9.14 -21.73
C VAL A 284 -8.37 8.41 -20.89
N ILE A 285 -7.96 7.45 -20.06
CA ILE A 285 -8.87 6.67 -19.20
C ILE A 285 -9.66 7.55 -18.23
N GLU A 286 -9.03 8.53 -17.57
CA GLU A 286 -9.73 9.49 -16.69
C GLU A 286 -10.77 10.33 -17.45
N THR A 287 -10.45 10.71 -18.68
CA THR A 287 -11.39 11.40 -19.56
C THR A 287 -12.58 10.49 -19.88
N ARG A 288 -12.34 9.20 -20.19
CA ARG A 288 -13.39 8.21 -20.44
C ARG A 288 -14.28 7.96 -19.23
N ILE A 289 -13.70 7.82 -18.04
CA ILE A 289 -14.46 7.69 -16.78
C ILE A 289 -15.38 8.90 -16.59
N THR A 290 -14.85 10.11 -16.82
CA THR A 290 -15.63 11.35 -16.70
C THR A 290 -16.76 11.42 -17.70
N GLU A 291 -16.49 11.13 -18.98
CA GLU A 291 -17.49 11.07 -20.04
C GLU A 291 -18.56 10.01 -19.76
N TRP A 292 -18.16 8.83 -19.28
CA TRP A 292 -19.05 7.76 -18.89
C TRP A 292 -19.99 8.21 -17.77
N LYS A 293 -19.45 8.74 -16.66
CA LYS A 293 -20.24 9.29 -15.54
C LYS A 293 -21.14 10.45 -15.99
N GLN A 294 -20.76 11.21 -17.00
CA GLN A 294 -21.61 12.24 -17.57
C GLN A 294 -22.81 11.64 -18.32
N LYS A 295 -22.56 10.66 -19.21
CA LYS A 295 -23.56 10.02 -20.08
C LYS A 295 -24.51 9.10 -19.33
N THR A 296 -23.99 8.27 -18.42
CA THR A 296 -24.74 7.18 -17.78
C THR A 296 -25.11 7.48 -16.34
N GLY A 297 -24.50 8.52 -15.75
CA GLY A 297 -24.49 8.59 -14.30
C GLY A 297 -25.82 9.00 -13.68
N THR A 298 -26.12 8.38 -12.53
CA THR A 298 -27.34 8.58 -11.75
C THR A 298 -27.00 9.08 -10.34
N PRO A 299 -27.84 9.90 -9.70
CA PRO A 299 -27.65 10.27 -8.30
C PRO A 299 -27.56 9.04 -7.38
N SER A 300 -26.65 9.07 -6.42
CA SER A 300 -26.39 7.99 -5.47
C SER A 300 -26.07 8.58 -4.10
N ILE A 301 -26.74 8.10 -3.05
CA ILE A 301 -26.51 8.56 -1.67
C ILE A 301 -25.61 7.54 -0.99
N HIS A 302 -24.31 7.81 -1.01
CA HIS A 302 -23.30 7.03 -0.32
C HIS A 302 -23.35 7.29 1.18
N PHE A 303 -22.96 6.31 1.99
CA PHE A 303 -22.83 6.53 3.42
C PHE A 303 -21.75 5.68 4.09
N THR A 304 -21.20 6.22 5.18
CA THR A 304 -20.24 5.54 6.05
C THR A 304 -20.85 5.21 7.41
N LEU A 305 -20.36 4.17 8.07
CA LEU A 305 -20.83 3.69 9.39
C LEU A 305 -20.09 4.36 10.57
N ASP A 306 -19.76 5.64 10.44
CA ASP A 306 -19.04 6.44 11.45
C ASP A 306 -19.79 7.75 11.80
N GLY A 307 -21.08 7.82 11.49
CA GLY A 307 -21.97 8.89 11.92
C GLY A 307 -22.10 8.94 13.45
N ARG A 308 -22.37 10.14 13.97
CA ARG A 308 -22.47 10.38 15.43
C ARG A 308 -23.87 10.74 15.90
N PHE A 309 -24.70 11.25 15.00
CA PHE A 309 -26.03 11.79 15.29
C PHE A 309 -26.99 11.37 14.19
N GLY A 310 -28.27 11.40 14.51
CA GLY A 310 -29.34 11.00 13.60
C GLY A 310 -30.17 9.84 14.15
N LYS A 311 -31.36 9.70 13.58
CA LYS A 311 -32.29 8.60 13.81
C LYS A 311 -32.00 7.44 12.87
N SER A 312 -31.49 7.69 11.66
CA SER A 312 -31.11 6.63 10.73
C SER A 312 -30.06 5.72 11.36
N ILE A 313 -30.18 4.43 11.09
CA ILE A 313 -29.41 3.39 11.78
C ILE A 313 -29.22 2.17 10.87
N VAL A 314 -28.06 1.54 10.95
CA VAL A 314 -27.75 0.23 10.37
C VAL A 314 -27.50 -0.71 11.54
N GLY A 315 -28.24 -1.81 11.59
CA GLY A 315 -28.42 -2.61 12.79
C GLY A 315 -29.36 -1.95 13.81
N GLY A 316 -29.19 -2.28 15.08
CA GLY A 316 -30.00 -1.71 16.18
C GLY A 316 -31.46 -2.19 16.18
N GLN A 317 -32.35 -1.36 16.72
CA GLN A 317 -33.79 -1.62 16.82
C GLN A 317 -34.63 -0.35 16.63
N LEU A 318 -35.88 -0.55 16.23
CA LEU A 318 -36.94 0.44 16.26
C LEU A 318 -37.92 0.15 17.41
N ASN A 319 -38.66 1.17 17.86
CA ASN A 319 -39.76 1.06 18.82
C ASN A 319 -41.02 0.40 18.23
N GLU A 320 -40.86 -0.68 17.48
CA GLU A 320 -41.94 -1.42 16.85
C GLU A 320 -41.71 -2.94 16.97
N PRO A 321 -42.76 -3.77 16.89
CA PRO A 321 -42.57 -5.20 16.80
C PRO A 321 -41.91 -5.56 15.46
N ALA A 322 -40.82 -6.33 15.52
CA ALA A 322 -40.18 -6.81 14.30
C ALA A 322 -41.13 -7.75 13.51
N PRO A 323 -41.10 -7.72 12.17
CA PRO A 323 -41.86 -8.63 11.34
C PRO A 323 -41.54 -10.10 11.63
N ILE A 324 -42.51 -10.96 11.37
CA ILE A 324 -42.34 -12.42 11.42
C ILE A 324 -42.23 -12.94 9.99
N SER A 325 -41.23 -13.77 9.73
CA SER A 325 -40.99 -14.38 8.44
C SER A 325 -41.96 -15.52 8.12
N ALA A 326 -41.95 -15.97 6.87
CA ALA A 326 -42.75 -17.12 6.45
C ALA A 326 -42.36 -18.41 7.20
N SER A 327 -41.08 -18.55 7.57
CA SER A 327 -40.57 -19.62 8.44
C SER A 327 -40.95 -19.46 9.93
N GLY A 328 -41.62 -18.38 10.31
CA GLY A 328 -42.06 -18.11 11.68
C GLY A 328 -40.96 -17.53 12.59
N LYS A 329 -39.81 -17.14 12.03
CA LYS A 329 -38.73 -16.49 12.77
C LYS A 329 -38.99 -14.99 12.90
N LYS A 330 -38.50 -14.39 13.99
CA LYS A 330 -38.51 -12.95 14.16
C LYS A 330 -37.38 -12.33 13.34
N MET A 331 -37.71 -11.44 12.41
CA MET A 331 -36.70 -10.72 11.63
C MET A 331 -35.94 -9.71 12.50
N ARG A 332 -34.74 -9.34 12.05
CA ARG A 332 -33.90 -8.31 12.66
C ARG A 332 -33.81 -7.10 11.74
N LEU A 333 -33.68 -5.91 12.33
CA LEU A 333 -33.52 -4.67 11.58
C LEU A 333 -32.12 -4.63 10.97
N LEU A 334 -32.04 -4.70 9.64
CA LEU A 334 -30.82 -4.50 8.88
C LEU A 334 -30.48 -3.00 8.82
N ALA A 335 -31.46 -2.17 8.48
CA ALA A 335 -31.30 -0.72 8.49
C ALA A 335 -32.66 0.00 8.57
N ALA A 336 -32.65 1.21 9.12
CA ALA A 336 -33.73 2.17 8.97
C ALA A 336 -33.17 3.52 8.53
N PHE A 337 -33.70 4.06 7.43
CA PHE A 337 -33.30 5.35 6.89
C PHE A 337 -34.45 6.34 7.00
N PHE A 338 -34.23 7.41 7.76
CA PHE A 338 -35.15 8.51 7.90
C PHE A 338 -34.90 9.48 6.74
N CYS A 339 -35.87 9.58 5.85
CA CYS A 339 -35.77 10.35 4.62
C CYS A 339 -35.43 11.82 4.86
N SER A 340 -35.87 12.40 5.98
CA SER A 340 -35.52 13.77 6.37
C SER A 340 -34.02 13.99 6.67
N GLU A 341 -33.26 12.93 6.90
CA GLU A 341 -31.81 12.97 7.15
C GLU A 341 -30.98 12.73 5.89
N LEU A 342 -31.62 12.29 4.81
CA LEU A 342 -30.95 12.13 3.52
C LEU A 342 -30.61 13.51 2.94
N PRO A 343 -29.47 13.66 2.24
CA PRO A 343 -29.17 14.87 1.49
C PRO A 343 -30.31 15.14 0.49
N LYS A 344 -30.58 16.41 0.19
CA LYS A 344 -31.61 16.78 -0.80
C LYS A 344 -31.35 16.06 -2.12
N ASN A 345 -32.30 15.23 -2.53
CA ASN A 345 -32.20 14.36 -3.69
C ASN A 345 -33.58 14.18 -4.34
N ASP A 346 -33.62 13.70 -5.57
CA ASP A 346 -34.87 13.40 -6.31
C ASP A 346 -35.10 11.87 -6.47
N ILE A 347 -34.36 11.06 -5.72
CA ILE A 347 -34.40 9.58 -5.78
C ILE A 347 -35.44 9.05 -4.79
N PHE A 348 -35.39 9.54 -3.56
CA PHE A 348 -36.17 9.07 -2.43
C PHE A 348 -37.17 10.13 -1.95
N PRO A 349 -38.22 9.71 -1.24
CA PRO A 349 -39.13 10.64 -0.55
C PRO A 349 -38.34 11.61 0.34
N GLN A 350 -38.81 12.86 0.48
CA GLN A 350 -38.17 13.84 1.37
C GLN A 350 -38.54 13.66 2.85
N ARG A 351 -39.52 12.79 3.12
CA ARG A 351 -40.00 12.40 4.45
C ARG A 351 -40.44 10.95 4.43
N GLY A 352 -40.35 10.32 5.59
CA GLY A 352 -40.75 8.95 5.84
C GLY A 352 -39.58 8.10 6.34
N VAL A 353 -39.86 6.85 6.70
CA VAL A 353 -38.86 5.91 7.20
C VAL A 353 -38.88 4.65 6.35
N LEU A 354 -37.78 4.42 5.63
CA LEU A 354 -37.51 3.15 4.96
C LEU A 354 -36.88 2.19 5.96
N ARG A 355 -37.42 0.98 6.08
CA ARG A 355 -37.03 0.00 7.08
C ARG A 355 -36.80 -1.34 6.40
N PHE A 356 -35.62 -1.91 6.62
CA PHE A 356 -35.16 -3.15 6.02
C PHE A 356 -34.99 -4.17 7.12
N TYR A 357 -35.71 -5.27 7.02
CA TYR A 357 -35.65 -6.39 7.94
C TYR A 357 -35.25 -7.65 7.18
N ILE A 358 -34.40 -8.48 7.80
CA ILE A 358 -34.02 -9.80 7.29
C ILE A 358 -34.10 -10.83 8.41
N THR A 359 -34.43 -12.07 8.06
CA THR A 359 -34.35 -13.21 8.96
C THR A 359 -32.87 -13.54 9.21
N PRO A 360 -32.46 -13.74 10.48
CA PRO A 360 -31.16 -14.32 10.76
C PRO A 360 -31.17 -15.83 10.47
N ASP A 361 -30.69 -16.19 9.29
CA ASP A 361 -30.53 -17.56 8.80
C ASP A 361 -29.28 -17.68 7.92
N ASP A 362 -29.00 -18.91 7.45
CA ASP A 362 -27.81 -19.24 6.66
C ASP A 362 -27.69 -18.43 5.35
N TYR A 363 -28.78 -17.77 4.92
CA TYR A 363 -28.83 -16.98 3.69
C TYR A 363 -29.13 -15.50 3.94
N TYR A 364 -29.02 -15.03 5.18
CA TYR A 364 -29.30 -13.65 5.57
C TYR A 364 -30.66 -13.14 5.05
N GLY A 365 -31.67 -14.03 5.05
CA GLY A 365 -33.04 -13.76 4.60
C GLY A 365 -33.25 -13.69 3.09
N ALA A 366 -32.23 -13.96 2.27
CA ALA A 366 -32.35 -14.01 0.81
C ALA A 366 -32.67 -15.42 0.31
N SER A 367 -33.37 -15.52 -0.82
CA SER A 367 -33.68 -16.80 -1.48
C SER A 367 -32.66 -17.14 -2.57
N ILE A 368 -31.37 -17.10 -2.22
CA ILE A 368 -30.27 -17.36 -3.19
C ILE A 368 -30.14 -18.84 -3.57
N ASP A 369 -30.82 -19.74 -2.87
CA ASP A 369 -30.99 -21.14 -3.23
C ASP A 369 -32.16 -21.38 -4.21
N ASN A 370 -32.99 -20.36 -4.46
CA ASN A 370 -34.10 -20.39 -5.39
C ASN A 370 -34.29 -19.03 -6.11
N TYR A 371 -33.58 -18.87 -7.22
CA TYR A 371 -33.57 -17.66 -8.05
C TYR A 371 -34.95 -17.22 -8.59
N GLU A 372 -35.98 -18.07 -8.56
CA GLU A 372 -37.34 -17.69 -8.98
C GLU A 372 -38.11 -16.93 -7.87
N GLU A 373 -37.65 -17.00 -6.63
CA GLU A 373 -38.35 -16.49 -5.45
C GLU A 373 -37.65 -15.33 -4.72
N MET A 374 -36.55 -14.80 -5.28
CA MET A 374 -35.77 -13.71 -4.67
C MET A 374 -36.56 -12.41 -4.46
N ASN A 375 -37.67 -12.26 -5.16
CA ASN A 375 -38.59 -11.14 -5.00
C ASN A 375 -39.77 -11.41 -4.05
N LEU A 376 -39.84 -12.60 -3.47
CA LEU A 376 -40.85 -12.95 -2.47
C LEU A 376 -40.31 -12.58 -1.09
N GLN A 377 -40.93 -11.58 -0.45
CA GLN A 377 -40.58 -11.09 0.88
C GLN A 377 -40.95 -12.10 2.01
N LYS A 378 -40.47 -13.35 1.89
CA LYS A 378 -40.69 -14.48 2.82
C LYS A 378 -39.80 -14.33 4.05
N GLU A 379 -38.50 -14.23 3.84
CA GLU A 379 -37.47 -14.14 4.88
C GLU A 379 -36.82 -12.74 4.98
N PHE A 380 -37.35 -11.77 4.23
CA PHE A 380 -37.03 -10.36 4.41
C PHE A 380 -38.30 -9.50 4.34
N ARG A 381 -38.18 -8.23 4.77
CA ARG A 381 -39.26 -7.26 4.68
C ARG A 381 -38.72 -5.85 4.49
N VAL A 382 -39.23 -5.16 3.48
CA VAL A 382 -39.04 -3.71 3.31
C VAL A 382 -40.35 -3.00 3.60
N LEU A 383 -40.31 -2.00 4.48
CA LEU A 383 -41.45 -1.19 4.87
C LEU A 383 -41.14 0.28 4.69
N PHE A 384 -42.16 1.04 4.31
CA PHE A 384 -42.13 2.50 4.30
C PHE A 384 -43.29 3.05 5.10
N ASP A 385 -43.04 4.11 5.86
CA ASP A 385 -44.06 4.87 6.56
C ASP A 385 -43.78 6.36 6.36
N GLU A 386 -44.82 7.16 6.13
CA GLU A 386 -44.67 8.61 5.91
C GLU A 386 -44.44 9.38 7.21
N ASP A 387 -44.89 8.84 8.36
CA ASP A 387 -44.78 9.51 9.66
C ASP A 387 -43.49 9.09 10.41
N GLU A 388 -42.42 9.85 10.19
CA GLU A 388 -41.15 9.67 10.90
C GLU A 388 -41.23 9.87 12.43
N HIS A 389 -42.27 10.54 12.93
CA HIS A 389 -42.41 10.79 14.37
C HIS A 389 -42.91 9.57 15.13
N ALA A 390 -43.53 8.61 14.44
CA ALA A 390 -43.93 7.33 15.03
C ALA A 390 -42.72 6.46 15.44
N PHE A 391 -41.54 6.77 14.91
CA PHE A 391 -40.35 5.94 15.03
C PHE A 391 -39.21 6.60 15.84
N SER A 392 -38.60 5.79 16.69
CA SER A 392 -37.39 6.08 17.46
C SER A 392 -36.45 4.89 17.41
N THR A 393 -35.16 5.15 17.22
CA THR A 393 -34.14 4.11 17.13
C THR A 393 -33.41 3.89 18.45
N SER A 394 -32.95 2.66 18.65
CA SER A 394 -32.17 2.22 19.80
C SER A 394 -30.90 1.54 19.29
N ASP A 395 -29.78 1.83 19.95
CA ASP A 395 -28.48 1.20 19.68
C ASP A 395 -28.41 -0.25 20.20
N TYR A 396 -29.47 -0.74 20.87
CA TYR A 396 -29.57 -2.14 21.26
C TYR A 396 -29.93 -3.01 20.06
N TYR A 397 -29.04 -3.94 19.70
CA TYR A 397 -29.20 -4.84 18.55
C TYR A 397 -29.41 -6.32 18.93
N GLY A 398 -29.54 -6.62 20.23
CA GLY A 398 -29.74 -7.98 20.76
C GLY A 398 -28.44 -8.72 21.08
N ALA A 399 -28.52 -10.05 21.23
CA ALA A 399 -27.34 -10.90 21.28
C ALA A 399 -26.70 -10.97 19.89
N GLU A 400 -25.37 -11.17 19.86
CA GLU A 400 -24.70 -11.52 18.60
C GLU A 400 -25.28 -12.83 18.07
N ASP A 401 -25.66 -12.80 16.79
CA ASP A 401 -26.22 -13.93 16.07
C ASP A 401 -25.26 -14.21 14.93
N GLU A 402 -24.73 -15.44 14.87
CA GLU A 402 -23.78 -15.86 13.85
C GLU A 402 -24.38 -15.71 12.43
N PHE A 403 -25.71 -15.72 12.32
CA PHE A 403 -26.45 -15.65 11.08
C PHE A 403 -27.00 -14.25 10.78
N PHE A 404 -26.33 -13.19 11.25
CA PHE A 404 -26.70 -11.83 10.93
C PHE A 404 -25.48 -11.00 10.53
N PRO A 405 -25.55 -10.22 9.43
CA PRO A 405 -24.35 -9.64 8.84
C PRO A 405 -23.85 -8.38 9.55
N VAL A 406 -24.63 -7.74 10.42
CA VAL A 406 -24.24 -6.49 11.10
C VAL A 406 -23.89 -6.74 12.57
N TYR A 407 -22.63 -6.48 12.92
CA TYR A 407 -22.08 -6.63 14.27
C TYR A 407 -22.11 -5.29 15.00
N GLY A 408 -23.31 -4.86 15.38
CA GLY A 408 -23.46 -3.62 16.12
C GLY A 408 -24.67 -2.79 15.74
N SER A 409 -24.55 -1.50 16.04
CA SER A 409 -25.50 -0.46 15.66
C SER A 409 -24.72 0.77 15.25
N TYR A 410 -24.96 1.23 14.02
CA TYR A 410 -24.18 2.29 13.40
C TYR A 410 -25.08 3.38 12.86
N ARG A 411 -24.74 4.64 13.16
CA ARG A 411 -25.42 5.78 12.53
C ARG A 411 -24.72 6.11 11.22
N PRO A 412 -25.44 6.13 10.08
CA PRO A 412 -24.85 6.45 8.79
C PRO A 412 -24.54 7.94 8.69
N ARG A 413 -23.48 8.28 7.95
CA ARG A 413 -23.21 9.65 7.49
C ARG A 413 -23.38 9.68 5.97
N PHE A 414 -24.38 10.40 5.49
CA PHE A 414 -24.72 10.43 4.07
C PHE A 414 -23.95 11.50 3.27
N ALA A 415 -23.64 11.18 2.02
CA ALA A 415 -23.13 12.08 1.00
C ALA A 415 -23.85 11.80 -0.33
N LEU A 416 -24.31 12.86 -1.01
CA LEU A 416 -24.89 12.72 -2.34
C LEU A 416 -23.78 12.84 -3.39
N GLU A 417 -23.67 11.82 -4.22
CA GLU A 417 -22.70 11.72 -5.31
C GLU A 417 -23.40 11.30 -6.61
N LYS A 418 -22.61 11.09 -7.66
CA LYS A 418 -23.09 10.62 -8.96
C LYS A 418 -22.30 9.39 -9.37
N ASP A 419 -22.96 8.24 -9.39
CA ASP A 419 -22.38 6.98 -9.85
C ASP A 419 -22.48 6.92 -11.37
N GLY A 420 -21.44 6.47 -12.06
CA GLY A 420 -21.55 6.01 -13.45
C GLY A 420 -22.13 4.60 -13.49
N MET A 421 -22.72 4.19 -14.61
CA MET A 421 -23.21 2.83 -14.75
C MET A 421 -22.09 1.84 -14.46
N SER A 422 -22.36 0.97 -13.50
CA SER A 422 -21.47 -0.08 -13.05
C SER A 422 -21.25 -1.11 -14.15
N ILE A 423 -20.03 -1.65 -14.24
CA ILE A 423 -19.71 -2.83 -15.06
C ILE A 423 -20.51 -4.07 -14.67
N PHE A 424 -21.07 -4.10 -13.46
CA PHE A 424 -21.82 -5.21 -12.90
C PHE A 424 -23.33 -5.07 -13.12
N ASP A 425 -23.84 -3.96 -13.67
CA ASP A 425 -25.27 -3.82 -13.93
C ASP A 425 -25.63 -4.53 -15.24
N PHE A 426 -26.71 -5.30 -15.25
CA PHE A 426 -27.17 -6.05 -16.44
C PHE A 426 -27.35 -5.22 -17.71
N ARG A 427 -27.54 -3.90 -17.57
CA ARG A 427 -27.69 -2.95 -18.69
C ARG A 427 -26.36 -2.47 -19.25
N PHE A 428 -25.22 -2.85 -18.66
CA PHE A 428 -23.91 -2.28 -18.98
C PHE A 428 -23.53 -2.50 -20.45
N GLN A 429 -23.67 -3.74 -20.95
CA GLN A 429 -23.26 -4.05 -22.32
C GLN A 429 -24.10 -3.30 -23.36
N GLU A 430 -25.43 -3.31 -23.21
CA GLU A 430 -26.33 -2.55 -24.09
C GLU A 430 -26.02 -1.04 -24.03
N THR A 431 -25.76 -0.51 -22.84
CA THR A 431 -25.42 0.91 -22.66
C THR A 431 -24.08 1.25 -23.30
N LEU A 432 -23.08 0.36 -23.18
CA LEU A 432 -21.78 0.53 -23.81
C LEU A 432 -21.90 0.55 -25.33
N GLU A 433 -22.65 -0.40 -25.91
CA GLU A 433 -22.94 -0.45 -27.35
C GLU A 433 -23.59 0.86 -27.83
N GLN A 434 -24.62 1.34 -27.12
CA GLN A 434 -25.27 2.61 -27.44
C GLN A 434 -24.32 3.82 -27.33
N VAL A 435 -23.44 3.84 -26.33
CA VAL A 435 -22.45 4.92 -26.16
C VAL A 435 -21.44 4.92 -27.29
N LEU A 436 -21.02 3.74 -27.76
CA LEU A 436 -20.05 3.57 -28.84
C LEU A 436 -20.66 3.89 -30.22
N GLU A 437 -21.89 3.44 -30.50
CA GLU A 437 -22.60 3.76 -31.75
C GLU A 437 -22.79 5.27 -31.94
N ASN A 438 -22.97 6.00 -30.84
CA ASN A 438 -23.13 7.45 -30.85
C ASN A 438 -21.80 8.21 -30.72
N SER A 439 -20.66 7.51 -30.70
CA SER A 439 -19.33 8.13 -30.63
C SER A 439 -18.79 8.41 -32.04
N GLU A 440 -18.11 9.55 -32.21
CA GLU A 440 -17.37 9.87 -33.44
C GLU A 440 -16.01 9.16 -33.51
N ASP A 441 -15.75 8.22 -32.59
CA ASP A 441 -14.44 7.62 -32.33
C ASP A 441 -14.24 6.35 -33.17
N ASP A 442 -13.06 6.18 -33.78
CA ASP A 442 -12.79 5.25 -34.89
C ASP A 442 -12.36 3.83 -34.46
N GLY A 443 -12.78 3.42 -33.26
CA GLY A 443 -12.60 2.05 -32.74
C GLY A 443 -11.57 1.91 -31.61
N GLU A 444 -10.75 2.93 -31.33
CA GLU A 444 -9.86 2.93 -30.15
C GLU A 444 -10.64 3.04 -28.83
N ALA A 445 -11.80 3.72 -28.85
CA ALA A 445 -12.65 3.88 -27.67
C ALA A 445 -13.05 2.55 -26.99
N PHE A 446 -13.28 1.48 -27.75
CA PHE A 446 -13.69 0.20 -27.17
C PHE A 446 -12.63 -0.39 -26.24
N ALA A 447 -11.35 -0.28 -26.60
CA ALA A 447 -10.25 -0.77 -25.77
C ALA A 447 -10.16 0.01 -24.45
N ASP A 448 -10.43 1.32 -24.47
CA ASP A 448 -10.44 2.15 -23.26
C ASP A 448 -11.49 1.68 -22.23
N TYR A 449 -12.68 1.29 -22.67
CA TYR A 449 -13.74 0.78 -21.80
C TYR A 449 -13.46 -0.62 -21.23
N GLN A 450 -12.52 -1.36 -21.83
CA GLN A 450 -12.05 -2.66 -21.32
C GLN A 450 -10.86 -2.52 -20.38
N ASP A 451 -10.24 -1.34 -20.29
CA ASP A 451 -9.08 -1.10 -19.45
C ASP A 451 -9.41 -1.30 -17.96
N ASP A 452 -8.53 -2.00 -17.23
CA ASP A 452 -8.73 -2.26 -15.80
C ASP A 452 -8.87 -0.95 -14.99
N ALA A 453 -8.14 0.10 -15.35
CA ALA A 453 -8.26 1.38 -14.66
C ALA A 453 -9.59 2.08 -14.94
N PHE A 454 -10.18 1.89 -16.13
CA PHE A 454 -11.54 2.36 -16.41
C PHE A 454 -12.53 1.63 -15.51
N ARG A 455 -12.46 0.29 -15.48
CA ARG A 455 -13.35 -0.59 -14.68
C ARG A 455 -13.29 -0.23 -13.20
N GLU A 456 -12.10 -0.03 -12.65
CA GLU A 456 -11.92 0.41 -11.26
C GLU A 456 -12.41 1.85 -11.04
N GLY A 457 -12.24 2.74 -12.01
CA GLY A 457 -12.69 4.14 -11.90
C GLY A 457 -14.21 4.35 -11.90
N ILE A 458 -14.96 3.36 -12.38
CA ILE A 458 -16.43 3.30 -12.32
C ILE A 458 -16.95 2.26 -11.33
N ASN A 459 -16.08 1.75 -10.45
CA ASN A 459 -16.43 0.75 -9.46
C ASN A 459 -17.50 1.31 -8.48
N PRO A 460 -18.67 0.65 -8.35
CA PRO A 460 -19.78 1.08 -7.52
C PRO A 460 -19.70 0.63 -6.04
N MET A 461 -18.60 0.03 -5.58
CA MET A 461 -18.47 -0.45 -4.18
C MET A 461 -18.76 0.63 -3.14
N GLY A 462 -19.21 0.20 -1.97
CA GLY A 462 -19.55 1.04 -0.83
C GLY A 462 -21.05 1.05 -0.51
N HIS A 463 -21.39 1.41 0.73
CA HIS A 463 -22.78 1.43 1.17
C HIS A 463 -23.54 2.61 0.59
N LYS A 464 -24.75 2.37 0.07
CA LYS A 464 -25.50 3.42 -0.61
C LYS A 464 -26.99 3.16 -0.78
N LEU A 465 -27.69 4.23 -1.12
CA LEU A 465 -29.09 4.26 -1.53
C LEU A 465 -29.17 4.90 -2.92
N GLY A 466 -29.81 4.25 -3.89
CA GLY A 466 -29.73 4.67 -5.29
C GLY A 466 -28.40 4.29 -5.94
N GLY A 467 -28.09 4.89 -7.10
CA GLY A 467 -26.87 4.53 -7.84
C GLY A 467 -27.01 3.25 -8.67
N PHE A 468 -25.86 2.63 -8.96
CA PHE A 468 -25.75 1.35 -9.66
C PHE A 468 -25.17 0.28 -8.72
N PRO A 469 -25.57 -1.00 -8.83
CA PRO A 469 -25.12 -2.02 -7.89
C PRO A 469 -23.69 -2.48 -8.13
N CYS A 470 -23.06 -2.90 -7.04
CA CYS A 470 -21.92 -3.80 -7.04
C CYS A 470 -22.38 -5.25 -6.80
N PHE A 471 -21.62 -6.19 -7.34
CA PHE A 471 -21.72 -7.63 -7.07
C PHE A 471 -20.29 -8.17 -6.92
N THR A 472 -20.09 -9.21 -6.11
CA THR A 472 -18.83 -9.97 -6.05
C THR A 472 -18.83 -11.16 -7.02
N GLN A 473 -20.01 -11.58 -7.46
CA GLN A 473 -20.28 -12.66 -8.40
C GLN A 473 -21.02 -12.10 -9.64
N GLU A 474 -22.31 -12.38 -9.79
CA GLU A 474 -23.12 -12.06 -10.98
C GLU A 474 -24.39 -11.29 -10.61
N ASP A 475 -24.88 -10.45 -11.52
CA ASP A 475 -26.16 -9.77 -11.36
C ASP A 475 -27.29 -10.78 -11.58
N PRO A 476 -28.14 -11.09 -10.58
CA PRO A 476 -29.21 -12.08 -10.73
C PRO A 476 -30.30 -11.65 -11.74
N ARG A 477 -30.21 -10.42 -12.27
CA ARG A 477 -31.09 -9.91 -13.33
C ARG A 477 -30.60 -10.27 -14.73
N ASP A 478 -29.32 -10.60 -14.93
CA ASP A 478 -28.74 -10.85 -16.26
C ASP A 478 -29.48 -11.95 -17.04
N ASP A 479 -29.69 -13.09 -16.41
CA ASP A 479 -30.32 -14.26 -17.05
C ASP A 479 -31.82 -14.40 -16.72
N ASN A 480 -32.36 -13.54 -15.86
CA ASN A 480 -33.77 -13.56 -15.45
C ASN A 480 -34.51 -12.30 -15.91
N PHE A 481 -35.06 -12.35 -17.12
CA PHE A 481 -35.81 -11.25 -17.74
C PHE A 481 -37.00 -10.75 -16.90
N ASP A 482 -37.60 -11.60 -16.05
CA ASP A 482 -38.69 -11.17 -15.15
C ASP A 482 -38.19 -10.19 -14.07
N TYR A 483 -36.88 -10.18 -13.81
CA TYR A 483 -36.24 -9.30 -12.85
C TYR A 483 -35.70 -7.99 -13.46
N HIS A 484 -35.75 -7.82 -14.78
CA HIS A 484 -35.38 -6.55 -15.44
C HIS A 484 -36.26 -5.36 -14.99
N LYS A 485 -37.47 -5.63 -14.48
CA LYS A 485 -38.34 -4.58 -13.91
C LYS A 485 -37.75 -3.95 -12.64
N TYR A 486 -36.83 -4.60 -11.93
CA TYR A 486 -36.15 -4.07 -10.74
C TYR A 486 -34.95 -3.21 -11.16
N ASP A 487 -35.26 -2.11 -11.83
CA ASP A 487 -34.32 -1.22 -12.51
C ASP A 487 -33.58 -0.24 -11.59
N THR A 488 -34.01 -0.13 -10.32
CA THR A 488 -33.54 0.86 -9.36
C THR A 488 -32.94 0.17 -8.14
N LEU A 489 -31.68 0.48 -7.84
CA LEU A 489 -31.04 0.10 -6.58
C LEU A 489 -31.68 0.90 -5.43
N LEU A 490 -32.37 0.20 -4.54
CA LEU A 490 -33.01 0.80 -3.37
C LEU A 490 -32.01 0.95 -2.23
N PHE A 491 -31.24 -0.10 -1.96
CA PHE A 491 -30.27 -0.14 -0.87
C PHE A 491 -29.17 -1.16 -1.15
N GLN A 492 -27.91 -0.76 -0.96
CA GLN A 492 -26.74 -1.63 -0.97
C GLN A 492 -25.98 -1.53 0.36
N LEU A 493 -25.59 -2.68 0.90
CA LEU A 493 -24.73 -2.77 2.08
C LEU A 493 -23.60 -3.77 1.80
N ASP A 494 -22.37 -3.26 1.85
CA ASP A 494 -21.14 -4.01 1.63
C ASP A 494 -20.59 -4.51 2.97
N SER A 495 -19.77 -5.55 2.95
CA SER A 495 -18.93 -5.89 4.09
C SER A 495 -18.01 -4.71 4.45
N ASP A 496 -17.96 -4.32 5.73
CA ASP A 496 -17.15 -3.22 6.27
C ASP A 496 -16.35 -3.75 7.46
N TYR A 497 -15.05 -3.94 7.24
CA TYR A 497 -14.13 -4.47 8.22
C TYR A 497 -12.72 -3.93 8.05
N THR A 498 -11.98 -3.97 9.15
CA THR A 498 -10.56 -3.63 9.24
C THR A 498 -9.81 -4.82 9.86
N SER A 499 -8.49 -4.70 10.03
CA SER A 499 -7.73 -5.72 10.76
C SER A 499 -8.06 -5.80 12.25
N GLU A 500 -8.76 -4.80 12.81
CA GLU A 500 -9.04 -4.69 14.25
C GLU A 500 -10.53 -4.79 14.60
N ASP A 501 -11.43 -4.56 13.65
CA ASP A 501 -12.87 -4.44 13.87
C ASP A 501 -13.66 -4.85 12.63
N THR A 502 -14.80 -5.52 12.82
CA THR A 502 -15.72 -5.94 11.74
C THR A 502 -17.10 -5.40 12.06
N LYS A 503 -17.62 -4.50 11.22
CA LYS A 503 -18.94 -3.89 11.39
C LYS A 503 -20.01 -4.63 10.62
N VAL A 504 -19.70 -5.00 9.39
CA VAL A 504 -20.59 -5.73 8.49
C VAL A 504 -19.81 -6.87 7.81
N MET A 505 -20.38 -8.07 7.77
CA MET A 505 -19.85 -9.21 7.03
C MET A 505 -20.99 -10.01 6.39
N PHE A 506 -20.99 -10.06 5.06
CA PHE A 506 -21.78 -11.03 4.30
C PHE A 506 -20.86 -12.16 3.83
N GLY A 507 -21.07 -13.38 4.32
CA GLY A 507 -20.21 -14.52 3.96
C GLY A 507 -18.75 -14.28 4.38
N ASP A 508 -17.82 -14.36 3.42
CA ASP A 508 -16.38 -14.13 3.61
C ASP A 508 -15.85 -12.83 2.97
N SER A 509 -16.75 -11.95 2.52
CA SER A 509 -16.57 -10.51 2.17
C SER A 509 -17.50 -10.13 1.02
N GLY A 510 -18.80 -10.13 1.28
CA GLY A 510 -19.84 -9.92 0.30
C GLY A 510 -20.50 -8.54 0.28
N VAL A 511 -21.54 -8.43 -0.53
CA VAL A 511 -22.44 -7.28 -0.66
C VAL A 511 -23.88 -7.76 -0.76
N CYS A 512 -24.82 -7.00 -0.21
CA CYS A 512 -26.25 -7.22 -0.41
C CYS A 512 -26.90 -6.07 -1.17
N ASN A 513 -27.93 -6.38 -1.96
CA ASN A 513 -28.65 -5.40 -2.76
C ASN A 513 -30.16 -5.62 -2.66
N PHE A 514 -30.89 -4.54 -2.43
CA PHE A 514 -32.33 -4.46 -2.56
C PHE A 514 -32.66 -3.63 -3.80
N PHE A 515 -33.49 -4.16 -4.68
CA PHE A 515 -33.96 -3.46 -5.88
C PHE A 515 -35.47 -3.29 -5.88
N ILE A 516 -35.92 -2.22 -6.53
CA ILE A 516 -37.34 -1.88 -6.67
C ILE A 516 -37.61 -1.44 -8.11
N PRO A 517 -38.81 -1.68 -8.66
CA PRO A 517 -39.22 -1.02 -9.89
C PRO A 517 -39.34 0.49 -9.68
N SER A 518 -38.70 1.30 -10.52
CA SER A 518 -38.70 2.76 -10.43
C SER A 518 -40.10 3.37 -10.29
N GLU A 519 -41.08 2.84 -11.03
CA GLU A 519 -42.48 3.27 -10.97
C GLU A 519 -43.17 3.00 -9.61
N LYS A 520 -42.73 1.96 -8.89
CA LYS A 520 -43.22 1.67 -7.54
C LYS A 520 -42.55 2.57 -6.50
N LEU A 521 -41.25 2.85 -6.64
CA LEU A 521 -40.56 3.82 -5.79
C LEU A 521 -41.24 5.21 -5.86
N LYS A 522 -41.56 5.69 -7.07
CA LYS A 522 -42.28 6.97 -7.28
C LYS A 522 -43.65 7.02 -6.59
N ARG A 523 -44.30 5.88 -6.40
CA ARG A 523 -45.61 5.75 -5.74
C ARG A 523 -45.51 5.35 -4.27
N HIS A 524 -44.31 5.28 -3.72
CA HIS A 524 -44.03 4.81 -2.37
C HIS A 524 -44.58 3.39 -2.09
N ASP A 525 -44.61 2.52 -3.11
CA ASP A 525 -45.11 1.15 -3.02
C ASP A 525 -43.95 0.13 -2.87
N PHE A 526 -43.64 -0.23 -1.63
CA PHE A 526 -42.52 -1.14 -1.30
C PHE A 526 -42.95 -2.61 -1.19
N SER A 527 -44.09 -2.98 -1.80
CA SER A 527 -44.60 -4.36 -1.76
C SER A 527 -43.84 -5.35 -2.66
N ASP A 528 -43.13 -4.86 -3.68
CA ASP A 528 -42.48 -5.67 -4.71
C ASP A 528 -41.00 -5.27 -4.79
N ILE A 529 -40.15 -6.09 -4.19
CA ILE A 529 -38.73 -5.84 -3.95
C ILE A 529 -37.97 -7.11 -4.30
N LEU A 530 -36.86 -6.97 -5.01
CA LEU A 530 -35.90 -8.04 -5.21
C LEU A 530 -34.77 -7.88 -4.19
N TYR A 531 -34.41 -8.95 -3.48
CA TYR A 531 -33.31 -8.96 -2.54
C TYR A 531 -32.32 -10.07 -2.87
N THR A 532 -31.03 -9.73 -2.90
CA THR A 532 -29.93 -10.65 -3.12
C THR A 532 -28.72 -10.28 -2.28
N TRP A 533 -27.81 -11.22 -2.10
CA TRP A 533 -26.45 -10.96 -1.66
C TRP A 533 -25.52 -12.02 -2.26
N ASP A 534 -24.24 -11.68 -2.37
CA ASP A 534 -23.17 -12.56 -2.84
C ASP A 534 -21.87 -12.28 -2.08
N CYS A 535 -20.91 -13.21 -2.13
CA CYS A 535 -19.56 -13.07 -1.56
C CYS A 535 -18.49 -13.74 -2.43
N PHE A 536 -17.21 -13.66 -2.04
CA PHE A 536 -16.06 -14.04 -2.88
C PHE A 536 -15.75 -15.55 -2.91
#